data_AF-A0A8H8CC41-F1
#
_entry.id   AF-A0A8H8CC41-F1
#
_cell.length_a   1.000
_cell.length_b   1.000
_cell.length_c   1.000
_cell.angle_alpha   90.00
_cell.angle_beta   90.00
_cell.angle_gamma   90.00
#
_symmetry.space_group_name_H-M   'P 1'
#
loop_
_entity.id
_entity.type
_entity.pdbx_description
1 polymer ?
#
loop_
_entity_poly.entity_id
_entity_poly.type
_entity_poly.pdbx_seq_one_letter_code
_entity_poly.pdbx_strand_id
1 'polypeptide(L)'
;MRVKLHGHMIAGAMEGNGDKEKGVGQMQLVVSINKSVGNCPKYLNSKRIVPFTPQPKLISDSPQLPPEALSLLDKADMFFMSSSDGSEDVDTNHRGGPAGFVRVISNDESGAVIIYPEYSGNRMYESLGNLKMNPLAGITVPDFDTGDVLYLTGKTEILIGKEAGAVLLRSNLAVKVTITSARFVEKGLTFTGIPEELSPYNPPVRYAANEKVAHVNVSEEQLNHATLLNTTKLTPTISRFRFSIEDPAAMATWKPGQYATLAFEDYLDQGYSHMRDEDPQSLNDDFMRTFTVSSPPSSSSKEFDLTIRRVGRVTNFLFEQQRRAKLRGGFQVPLKGFGGEFRFAKKEAGGIIPIIAGGIGITPLLGQIDSMDLKQLRLLWGIGIEDIGLVADTLKRYPQLVRSTTIFLSGEDADVELDELRLLRKVVDTGVKIERRRVSEADVAKINEEDGVDEWYMCVGPRLKGSILNWLAGRRVVYEDFGY
;
A
#
# COMPACT_ATOMS: atom_id res chain seq x y z
N MET A 1 -19.81 4.66 23.43
CA MET A 1 -20.84 4.30 22.43
C MET A 1 -20.58 5.13 21.18
N ARG A 2 -20.45 4.55 19.98
CA ARG A 2 -20.26 5.30 18.72
C ARG A 2 -21.59 5.34 18.00
N VAL A 3 -22.40 6.35 18.30
CA VAL A 3 -23.81 6.39 17.87
C VAL A 3 -24.09 7.73 17.22
N LYS A 4 -24.78 7.68 16.09
CA LYS A 4 -25.42 8.83 15.48
C LYS A 4 -26.81 8.99 16.08
N LEU A 5 -27.14 10.18 16.54
CA LEU A 5 -28.43 10.52 17.11
C LEU A 5 -29.15 11.49 16.19
N HIS A 6 -30.45 11.28 16.00
CA HIS A 6 -31.37 12.21 15.37
C HIS A 6 -32.49 12.50 16.37
N GLY A 7 -32.93 13.75 16.40
CA GLY A 7 -33.82 14.25 17.43
C GLY A 7 -33.98 15.76 17.35
N HIS A 8 -34.66 16.31 18.33
CA HIS A 8 -34.84 17.76 18.48
C HIS A 8 -34.48 18.19 19.90
N MET A 9 -33.92 19.39 20.03
CA MET A 9 -33.67 20.00 21.33
C MET A 9 -35.01 20.32 22.00
N ILE A 10 -35.17 19.92 23.26
CA ILE A 10 -36.38 20.21 24.06
C ILE A 10 -36.10 21.22 25.18
N ALA A 11 -34.85 21.35 25.61
CA ALA A 11 -34.40 22.40 26.52
C ALA A 11 -32.89 22.66 26.32
N GLY A 12 -32.45 23.85 26.70
CA GLY A 12 -31.03 24.19 26.74
C GLY A 12 -30.75 25.30 27.75
N ALA A 13 -29.56 25.30 28.32
CA ALA A 13 -29.06 26.37 29.19
C ALA A 13 -27.64 26.73 28.75
N MET A 14 -27.30 28.01 28.81
CA MET A 14 -25.94 28.49 28.61
C MET A 14 -25.52 29.31 29.82
N GLU A 15 -24.43 28.91 30.47
CA GLU A 15 -23.73 29.74 31.45
C GLU A 15 -22.53 30.38 30.76
N GLY A 16 -22.59 31.70 30.60
CA GLY A 16 -21.44 32.49 30.20
C GLY A 16 -20.61 32.84 31.43
N ASN A 17 -19.31 32.58 31.41
CA ASN A 17 -18.40 33.17 32.38
C ASN A 17 -18.39 34.68 32.14
N GLY A 18 -19.06 35.43 33.02
CA GLY A 18 -19.26 36.87 32.88
C GLY A 18 -17.95 37.61 32.59
N ASP A 19 -17.92 38.37 31.48
CA ASP A 19 -17.00 39.41 31.02
C ASP A 19 -15.47 39.30 31.22
N LYS A 20 -14.94 38.27 31.89
CA LYS A 20 -13.51 38.20 32.26
C LYS A 20 -12.69 37.20 31.45
N GLU A 21 -13.31 36.28 30.71
CA GLU A 21 -12.63 35.45 29.72
C GLU A 21 -13.47 35.37 28.44
N LYS A 22 -13.08 36.14 27.42
CA LYS A 22 -13.64 35.98 26.08
C LYS A 22 -13.30 34.57 25.58
N GLY A 23 -14.30 33.70 25.44
CA GLY A 23 -14.21 32.57 24.49
C GLY A 23 -14.66 31.20 24.97
N VAL A 24 -15.02 30.99 26.23
CA VAL A 24 -15.49 29.67 26.71
C VAL A 24 -16.75 29.82 27.57
N GLY A 25 -17.84 29.19 27.14
CA GLY A 25 -19.10 29.09 27.88
C GLY A 25 -19.52 27.64 28.04
N GLN A 26 -20.28 27.33 29.09
CA GLN A 26 -20.87 26.01 29.27
C GLN A 26 -22.27 25.98 28.66
N MET A 27 -22.51 25.04 27.75
CA MET A 27 -23.83 24.79 27.18
C MET A 27 -24.32 23.41 27.62
N GLN A 28 -25.51 23.37 28.23
CA GLN A 28 -26.25 22.14 28.50
C GLN A 28 -27.38 22.02 27.49
N LEU A 29 -27.51 20.85 26.85
CA LEU A 29 -28.56 20.54 25.90
C LEU A 29 -29.33 19.31 26.35
N VAL A 30 -30.67 19.40 26.33
CA VAL A 30 -31.57 18.26 26.48
C VAL A 30 -32.19 17.97 25.12
N VAL A 31 -31.94 16.77 24.59
CA VAL A 31 -32.37 16.37 23.25
C VAL A 31 -33.31 15.17 23.35
N SER A 32 -34.50 15.29 22.75
CA SER A 32 -35.41 14.17 22.54
C SER A 32 -34.95 13.38 21.32
N ILE A 33 -34.41 12.18 21.55
CA ILE A 33 -33.87 11.30 20.51
C ILE A 33 -35.03 10.49 19.94
N ASN A 34 -35.29 10.62 18.64
CA ASN A 34 -36.33 9.86 17.93
C ASN A 34 -35.76 8.77 17.01
N LYS A 35 -34.50 8.88 16.56
CA LYS A 35 -33.79 7.83 15.82
C LYS A 35 -32.35 7.75 16.30
N SER A 36 -31.77 6.55 16.33
CA SER A 36 -30.36 6.35 16.62
C SER A 36 -29.78 5.21 15.79
N VAL A 37 -28.52 5.36 15.36
CA VAL A 37 -27.82 4.37 14.54
C VAL A 37 -26.40 4.19 15.07
N GLY A 38 -25.99 2.95 15.30
CA GLY A 38 -24.62 2.63 15.70
C GLY A 38 -23.66 2.72 14.52
N ASN A 39 -22.51 3.37 14.69
CA ASN A 39 -21.45 3.42 13.69
C ASN A 39 -20.42 2.32 13.93
N CYS A 40 -19.98 1.68 12.83
CA CYS A 40 -18.93 0.67 12.88
C CYS A 40 -17.59 1.32 13.28
N PRO A 41 -16.84 0.73 14.23
CA PRO A 41 -15.59 1.31 14.70
C PRO A 41 -14.38 1.13 13.78
N LYS A 42 -14.51 0.31 12.72
CA LYS A 42 -13.38 -0.22 11.93
C LYS A 42 -12.46 0.82 11.34
N TYR A 43 -12.92 1.98 10.89
CA TYR A 43 -12.04 2.91 10.17
C TYR A 43 -11.96 4.27 10.83
N LEU A 44 -12.05 4.27 12.16
CA LEU A 44 -11.91 5.47 12.96
C LEU A 44 -10.50 5.51 13.55
N ASN A 45 -9.67 6.40 13.01
CA ASN A 45 -8.38 6.74 13.59
C ASN A 45 -8.58 7.75 14.72
N SER A 46 -8.02 7.48 15.89
CA SER A 46 -8.22 8.31 17.07
C SER A 46 -7.49 9.65 16.92
N LYS A 47 -8.13 10.71 17.39
CA LYS A 47 -7.58 12.06 17.47
C LYS A 47 -8.00 12.70 18.78
N ARG A 48 -7.06 13.32 19.48
CA ARG A 48 -7.35 14.15 20.65
C ARG A 48 -7.73 15.55 20.18
N ILE A 49 -8.99 15.92 20.39
CA ILE A 49 -9.52 17.21 19.96
C ILE A 49 -9.01 18.33 20.87
N VAL A 50 -8.55 19.42 20.27
CA VAL A 50 -8.07 20.63 20.94
C VAL A 50 -8.89 21.82 20.45
N PRO A 51 -9.44 22.67 21.33
CA PRO A 51 -10.14 23.88 20.92
C PRO A 51 -9.28 24.77 20.01
N PHE A 52 -9.89 25.32 18.96
CA PHE A 52 -9.22 26.21 18.01
C PHE A 52 -10.16 27.38 17.70
N THR A 53 -9.62 28.61 17.71
CA THR A 53 -10.43 29.78 17.38
C THR A 53 -10.49 29.92 15.86
N PRO A 54 -11.67 29.76 15.23
CA PRO A 54 -11.77 29.81 13.78
C PRO A 54 -11.48 31.21 13.26
N GLN A 55 -10.79 31.29 12.11
CA GLN A 55 -10.55 32.52 11.35
C GLN A 55 -10.91 32.26 9.88
N PRO A 56 -12.20 32.01 9.59
CA PRO A 56 -12.61 31.43 8.33
C PRO A 56 -12.31 32.37 7.16
N LYS A 57 -11.60 31.87 6.16
CA LYS A 57 -11.36 32.58 4.89
C LYS A 57 -11.69 31.67 3.72
N LEU A 58 -12.58 32.12 2.84
CA LEU A 58 -12.90 31.40 1.60
C LEU A 58 -11.72 31.54 0.64
N ILE A 59 -11.09 30.42 0.29
CA ILE A 59 -9.95 30.34 -0.63
C ILE A 59 -10.41 29.99 -2.04
N SER A 60 -11.40 29.11 -2.18
CA SER A 60 -11.99 28.73 -3.46
C SER A 60 -13.49 28.45 -3.31
N ASP A 61 -14.28 28.80 -4.34
CA ASP A 61 -15.71 28.47 -4.52
C ASP A 61 -15.93 27.85 -5.92
N SER A 62 -14.93 27.10 -6.40
CA SER A 62 -14.91 26.46 -7.72
C SER A 62 -14.96 24.95 -7.60
N PRO A 63 -15.66 24.21 -8.49
CA PRO A 63 -15.60 22.75 -8.54
C PRO A 63 -14.22 22.21 -8.94
N GLN A 64 -13.36 23.05 -9.56
CA GLN A 64 -11.95 22.75 -9.76
C GLN A 64 -11.19 23.05 -8.46
N LEU A 65 -10.59 22.01 -7.88
CA LEU A 65 -9.99 22.09 -6.55
C LEU A 65 -8.60 22.75 -6.61
N PRO A 66 -8.30 23.71 -5.71
CA PRO A 66 -6.96 24.27 -5.60
C PRO A 66 -5.96 23.25 -5.02
N PRO A 67 -4.64 23.46 -5.19
CA PRO A 67 -3.61 22.53 -4.71
C PRO A 67 -3.76 22.14 -3.23
N GLU A 68 -4.12 23.10 -2.36
CA GLU A 68 -4.30 22.90 -0.93
C GLU A 68 -5.46 21.94 -0.63
N ALA A 69 -6.55 22.04 -1.38
CA ALA A 69 -7.70 21.12 -1.27
C ALA A 69 -7.35 19.71 -1.77
N LEU A 70 -6.54 19.61 -2.83
CA LEU A 70 -6.02 18.31 -3.30
C LEU A 70 -5.11 17.66 -2.27
N SER A 71 -4.21 18.44 -1.65
CA SER A 71 -3.35 17.96 -0.56
C SER A 71 -4.17 17.50 0.65
N LEU A 72 -5.26 18.20 0.98
CA LEU A 72 -6.18 17.77 2.03
C LEU A 72 -6.81 16.41 1.69
N LEU A 73 -7.31 16.21 0.46
CA LEU A 73 -7.85 14.92 0.04
C LEU A 73 -6.82 13.78 0.11
N ASP A 74 -5.57 14.04 -0.29
CA ASP A 74 -4.50 13.04 -0.27
C ASP A 74 -4.10 12.61 1.15
N LYS A 75 -4.19 13.51 2.14
CA LYS A 75 -3.92 13.15 3.55
C LYS A 75 -5.16 12.77 4.35
N ALA A 76 -6.36 12.98 3.82
CA ALA A 76 -7.60 12.71 4.52
C ALA A 76 -7.71 11.22 4.89
N ASP A 77 -7.98 10.96 6.17
CA ASP A 77 -8.24 9.62 6.71
C ASP A 77 -9.72 9.44 7.08
N MET A 78 -10.51 10.50 6.98
CA MET A 78 -11.97 10.48 7.08
C MET A 78 -12.61 11.67 6.37
N PHE A 79 -13.86 11.52 5.97
CA PHE A 79 -14.76 12.61 5.61
C PHE A 79 -16.19 12.32 6.06
N PHE A 80 -17.06 13.33 6.05
CA PHE A 80 -18.49 13.17 6.33
C PHE A 80 -19.27 13.29 5.03
N MET A 81 -20.18 12.34 4.79
CA MET A 81 -21.06 12.33 3.63
C MET A 81 -22.50 12.48 4.07
N SER A 82 -23.19 13.44 3.46
CA SER A 82 -24.62 13.67 3.55
C SER A 82 -25.30 13.18 2.28
N SER A 83 -26.36 12.38 2.42
CA SER A 83 -27.13 11.79 1.31
C SER A 83 -28.62 11.75 1.70
N SER A 84 -29.52 11.78 0.71
CA SER A 84 -30.96 11.54 0.93
C SER A 84 -31.47 10.55 -0.11
N ASP A 85 -32.61 9.93 0.13
CA ASP A 85 -33.33 9.11 -0.85
C ASP A 85 -34.17 9.96 -1.84
N GLY A 86 -34.06 11.29 -1.76
CA GLY A 86 -34.90 12.24 -2.49
C GLY A 86 -36.09 12.79 -1.69
N SER A 87 -36.31 12.30 -0.46
CA SER A 87 -37.24 12.90 0.51
C SER A 87 -36.57 13.98 1.37
N GLU A 88 -37.32 14.55 2.33
CA GLU A 88 -36.79 15.55 3.28
C GLU A 88 -35.77 14.97 4.28
N ASP A 89 -35.69 13.65 4.44
CA ASP A 89 -34.78 13.00 5.39
C ASP A 89 -33.35 12.90 4.81
N VAL A 90 -32.43 13.73 5.33
CA VAL A 90 -30.99 13.70 4.99
C VAL A 90 -30.20 12.93 6.05
N ASP A 91 -29.43 11.94 5.61
CA ASP A 91 -28.53 11.17 6.46
C ASP A 91 -27.07 11.64 6.28
N THR A 92 -26.41 12.06 7.36
CA THR A 92 -24.95 12.29 7.39
C THR A 92 -24.20 11.19 8.13
N ASN A 93 -23.19 10.58 7.51
CA ASN A 93 -22.34 9.59 8.14
C ASN A 93 -20.88 9.72 7.67
N HIS A 94 -19.94 9.36 8.53
CA HIS A 94 -18.51 9.38 8.20
C HIS A 94 -18.13 8.23 7.26
N ARG A 95 -17.09 8.43 6.46
CA ARG A 95 -16.32 7.42 5.73
C ARG A 95 -14.91 7.53 6.24
N GLY A 96 -14.41 6.46 6.86
CA GLY A 96 -13.05 6.40 7.36
C GLY A 96 -12.19 5.42 6.55
N GLY A 97 -10.87 5.59 6.63
CA GLY A 97 -9.89 4.73 5.98
C GLY A 97 -8.46 5.03 6.40
N PRO A 98 -7.46 4.41 5.74
CA PRO A 98 -6.08 4.90 5.80
C PRO A 98 -6.00 6.30 5.18
N ALA A 99 -5.03 7.12 5.61
CA ALA A 99 -4.75 8.39 4.96
C ALA A 99 -4.55 8.19 3.43
N GLY A 100 -5.23 8.99 2.62
CA GLY A 100 -5.21 8.90 1.17
C GLY A 100 -6.15 7.84 0.59
N PHE A 101 -7.13 7.34 1.34
CA PHE A 101 -8.13 6.42 0.77
C PHE A 101 -9.04 7.08 -0.28
N VAL A 102 -9.11 8.41 -0.31
CA VAL A 102 -9.79 9.19 -1.35
C VAL A 102 -8.81 9.49 -2.48
N ARG A 103 -9.16 9.15 -3.71
CA ARG A 103 -8.35 9.38 -4.90
C ARG A 103 -8.98 10.41 -5.81
N VAL A 104 -8.16 11.30 -6.36
CA VAL A 104 -8.58 12.28 -7.36
C VAL A 104 -8.28 11.70 -8.73
N ILE A 105 -9.34 11.45 -9.51
CA ILE A 105 -9.25 10.85 -10.85
C ILE A 105 -8.95 11.90 -11.91
N SER A 106 -9.56 13.08 -11.77
CA SER A 106 -9.30 14.25 -12.59
C SER A 106 -9.60 15.53 -11.80
N ASN A 107 -9.01 16.65 -12.22
CA ASN A 107 -9.27 17.99 -11.68
C ASN A 107 -9.09 19.04 -12.79
N ASP A 108 -9.99 19.02 -13.74
CA ASP A 108 -9.97 19.93 -14.89
C ASP A 108 -10.90 21.14 -14.65
N GLU A 109 -11.03 22.01 -15.65
CA GLU A 109 -11.86 23.22 -15.59
C GLU A 109 -13.34 22.92 -15.33
N SER A 110 -13.83 21.73 -15.68
CA SER A 110 -15.21 21.30 -15.43
C SER A 110 -15.45 20.81 -14.00
N GLY A 111 -14.37 20.52 -13.26
CA GLY A 111 -14.39 20.14 -11.86
C GLY A 111 -13.54 18.91 -11.54
N ALA A 112 -13.44 18.62 -10.25
CA ALA A 112 -12.81 17.39 -9.78
C ALA A 112 -13.73 16.17 -9.91
N VAL A 113 -13.11 15.01 -10.16
CA VAL A 113 -13.74 13.71 -9.97
C VAL A 113 -12.95 12.96 -8.91
N ILE A 114 -13.62 12.58 -7.83
CA ILE A 114 -13.01 11.79 -6.76
C ILE A 114 -13.59 10.37 -6.74
N ILE A 115 -12.84 9.43 -6.21
CA ILE A 115 -13.30 8.06 -5.95
C ILE A 115 -12.79 7.60 -4.60
N TYR A 116 -13.59 6.81 -3.90
CA TYR A 116 -13.16 6.16 -2.67
C TYR A 116 -13.77 4.75 -2.56
N PRO A 117 -13.09 3.82 -1.88
CA PRO A 117 -13.60 2.47 -1.65
C PRO A 117 -14.66 2.48 -0.54
N GLU A 118 -15.71 1.68 -0.71
CA GLU A 118 -16.68 1.41 0.35
C GLU A 118 -16.22 0.18 1.14
N TYR A 119 -15.40 0.42 2.16
CA TYR A 119 -14.92 -0.62 3.06
C TYR A 119 -16.04 -1.24 3.88
N SER A 120 -15.86 -2.49 4.34
CA SER A 120 -16.92 -3.28 4.99
C SER A 120 -17.65 -2.58 6.16
N GLY A 121 -16.94 -1.78 6.96
CA GLY A 121 -17.48 -0.95 8.03
C GLY A 121 -18.13 0.39 7.60
N ASN A 122 -17.90 0.85 6.38
CA ASN A 122 -18.53 2.07 5.81
C ASN A 122 -19.85 1.77 5.08
N ARG A 123 -20.11 0.49 4.73
CA ARG A 123 -21.26 -0.01 3.94
C ARG A 123 -22.60 0.04 4.66
N MET A 124 -22.95 1.18 5.24
CA MET A 124 -24.30 1.44 5.73
C MET A 124 -25.25 1.52 4.53
N TYR A 125 -26.31 0.71 4.55
CA TYR A 125 -27.32 0.68 3.49
C TYR A 125 -28.01 2.04 3.34
N GLU A 126 -28.05 2.83 4.41
CA GLU A 126 -28.65 4.14 4.54
C GLU A 126 -28.04 5.08 3.50
N SER A 127 -26.71 5.17 3.41
CA SER A 127 -26.11 6.05 2.41
C SER A 127 -26.07 5.39 1.03
N LEU A 128 -25.71 4.12 0.89
CA LEU A 128 -25.66 3.48 -0.44
C LEU A 128 -27.04 3.36 -1.10
N GLY A 129 -28.07 3.10 -0.31
CA GLY A 129 -29.47 3.12 -0.72
C GLY A 129 -29.91 4.53 -1.11
N ASN A 130 -29.58 5.54 -0.31
CA ASN A 130 -29.82 6.95 -0.67
C ASN A 130 -29.16 7.32 -2.00
N LEU A 131 -27.87 7.03 -2.18
CA LEU A 131 -27.14 7.30 -3.42
C LEU A 131 -27.69 6.53 -4.63
N LYS A 132 -28.30 5.35 -4.40
CA LYS A 132 -28.97 4.59 -5.45
C LYS A 132 -30.28 5.25 -5.90
N MET A 133 -31.02 5.84 -4.96
CA MET A 133 -32.31 6.49 -5.22
C MET A 133 -32.16 7.93 -5.72
N ASN A 134 -31.26 8.68 -5.11
CA ASN A 134 -30.93 10.06 -5.43
C ASN A 134 -29.39 10.19 -5.49
N PRO A 135 -28.79 10.15 -6.70
CA PRO A 135 -27.34 10.06 -6.89
C PRO A 135 -26.63 11.40 -6.66
N LEU A 136 -26.82 11.99 -5.48
CA LEU A 136 -26.26 13.25 -5.04
C LEU A 136 -25.68 13.09 -3.63
N ALA A 137 -24.52 13.69 -3.40
CA ALA A 137 -23.90 13.73 -2.09
C ALA A 137 -23.37 15.13 -1.77
N GLY A 138 -23.54 15.53 -0.51
CA GLY A 138 -22.73 16.57 0.13
C GLY A 138 -21.59 15.92 0.90
N ILE A 139 -20.37 16.44 0.78
CA ILE A 139 -19.19 15.91 1.48
C ILE A 139 -18.51 17.05 2.24
N THR A 140 -18.09 16.77 3.47
CA THR A 140 -17.23 17.66 4.26
C THR A 140 -15.96 16.92 4.64
N VAL A 141 -14.82 17.44 4.21
CA VAL A 141 -13.49 16.93 4.53
C VAL A 141 -12.82 17.92 5.49
N PRO A 142 -12.78 17.62 6.80
CA PRO A 142 -12.09 18.44 7.78
C PRO A 142 -10.57 18.20 7.76
N ASP A 143 -9.79 19.26 7.82
CA ASP A 143 -8.36 19.20 8.13
C ASP A 143 -8.16 19.39 9.64
N PHE A 144 -7.94 18.28 10.35
CA PHE A 144 -7.72 18.34 11.79
C PHE A 144 -6.35 18.92 12.17
N ASP A 145 -5.40 19.06 11.25
CA ASP A 145 -4.08 19.63 11.54
C ASP A 145 -4.14 21.16 11.54
N THR A 146 -4.78 21.75 10.53
CA THR A 146 -4.78 23.20 10.28
C THR A 146 -6.08 23.88 10.69
N GLY A 147 -7.17 23.14 10.80
CA GLY A 147 -8.52 23.68 10.96
C GLY A 147 -9.21 24.05 9.66
N ASP A 148 -8.62 23.75 8.49
CA ASP A 148 -9.23 24.00 7.18
C ASP A 148 -10.38 23.03 6.91
N VAL A 149 -11.28 23.39 5.99
CA VAL A 149 -12.42 22.56 5.61
C VAL A 149 -12.67 22.64 4.12
N LEU A 150 -12.81 21.47 3.49
CA LEU A 150 -13.29 21.34 2.13
C LEU A 150 -14.73 20.83 2.13
N TYR A 151 -15.64 21.64 1.57
CA TYR A 151 -17.02 21.26 1.32
C TYR A 151 -17.19 20.92 -0.15
N LEU A 152 -17.83 19.81 -0.47
CA LEU A 152 -18.10 19.37 -1.83
C LEU A 152 -19.58 19.04 -1.98
N THR A 153 -20.11 19.27 -3.17
CA THR A 153 -21.38 18.72 -3.65
C THR A 153 -21.10 18.04 -4.98
N GLY A 154 -21.68 16.87 -5.21
CA GLY A 154 -21.44 16.16 -6.46
C GLY A 154 -22.47 15.09 -6.77
N LYS A 155 -22.40 14.61 -8.01
CA LYS A 155 -23.17 13.47 -8.51
C LYS A 155 -22.42 12.18 -8.23
N THR A 156 -23.11 11.17 -7.72
CA THR A 156 -22.49 9.91 -7.31
C THR A 156 -22.79 8.76 -8.27
N GLU A 157 -21.80 7.89 -8.48
CA GLU A 157 -21.94 6.63 -9.20
C GLU A 157 -21.41 5.50 -8.31
N ILE A 158 -22.24 4.50 -8.04
CA ILE A 158 -21.84 3.30 -7.29
C ILE A 158 -21.29 2.28 -8.29
N LEU A 159 -20.01 1.97 -8.18
CA LEU A 159 -19.30 1.01 -9.02
C LEU A 159 -19.17 -0.32 -8.28
N ILE A 160 -19.48 -1.44 -8.95
CA ILE A 160 -19.49 -2.78 -8.32
C ILE A 160 -18.62 -3.75 -9.13
N GLY A 161 -17.87 -4.60 -8.43
CA GLY A 161 -17.08 -5.67 -9.03
C GLY A 161 -16.06 -5.14 -10.03
N LYS A 162 -16.17 -5.57 -11.29
CA LYS A 162 -15.27 -5.19 -12.38
C LYS A 162 -15.25 -3.68 -12.63
N GLU A 163 -16.40 -3.01 -12.53
CA GLU A 163 -16.48 -1.56 -12.73
C GLU A 163 -15.70 -0.80 -11.64
N ALA A 164 -15.77 -1.26 -10.39
CA ALA A 164 -14.99 -0.70 -9.30
C ALA A 164 -13.49 -0.97 -9.52
N GLY A 165 -13.13 -2.22 -9.82
CA GLY A 165 -11.74 -2.64 -10.04
C GLY A 165 -11.06 -1.96 -11.23
N ALA A 166 -11.84 -1.54 -12.23
CA ALA A 166 -11.35 -0.82 -13.41
C ALA A 166 -10.92 0.63 -13.10
N VAL A 167 -11.50 1.25 -12.05
CA VAL A 167 -11.19 2.65 -11.68
C VAL A 167 -10.33 2.71 -10.42
N LEU A 168 -10.65 1.89 -9.41
CA LEU A 168 -9.95 1.81 -8.13
C LEU A 168 -9.48 0.38 -7.89
N LEU A 169 -8.17 0.17 -8.01
CA LEU A 169 -7.57 -1.16 -8.02
C LEU A 169 -7.88 -1.93 -6.75
N ARG A 170 -8.16 -3.23 -6.91
CA ARG A 170 -8.45 -4.16 -5.81
C ARG A 170 -9.64 -3.72 -4.94
N SER A 171 -10.62 -3.05 -5.54
CA SER A 171 -11.88 -2.67 -4.90
C SER A 171 -13.04 -3.39 -5.58
N ASN A 172 -13.93 -3.98 -4.78
CA ASN A 172 -15.17 -4.60 -5.26
C ASN A 172 -16.39 -3.67 -5.16
N LEU A 173 -16.27 -2.57 -4.44
CA LEU A 173 -17.28 -1.55 -4.29
C LEU A 173 -16.59 -0.21 -4.08
N ALA A 174 -16.89 0.76 -4.95
CA ALA A 174 -16.36 2.11 -4.86
C ALA A 174 -17.46 3.11 -5.23
N VAL A 175 -17.37 4.32 -4.69
CA VAL A 175 -18.25 5.42 -5.08
C VAL A 175 -17.39 6.48 -5.76
N LYS A 176 -17.74 6.76 -7.02
CA LYS A 176 -17.18 7.86 -7.79
C LYS A 176 -18.08 9.08 -7.60
N VAL A 177 -17.49 10.25 -7.38
CA VAL A 177 -18.22 11.50 -7.18
C VAL A 177 -17.68 12.54 -8.15
N THR A 178 -18.54 13.00 -9.05
CA THR A 178 -18.25 14.12 -9.96
C THR A 178 -18.67 15.40 -9.25
N ILE A 179 -17.69 16.23 -8.88
CA ILE A 179 -17.90 17.44 -8.09
C ILE A 179 -18.57 18.50 -8.97
N THR A 180 -19.71 19.01 -8.51
CA THR A 180 -20.48 20.07 -9.19
C THR A 180 -20.37 21.42 -8.49
N SER A 181 -20.01 21.43 -7.20
CA SER A 181 -19.68 22.64 -6.45
C SER A 181 -18.72 22.28 -5.33
N ALA A 182 -17.78 23.18 -5.03
CA ALA A 182 -16.86 23.01 -3.92
C ALA A 182 -16.52 24.35 -3.28
N ARG A 183 -16.27 24.32 -1.97
CA ARG A 183 -15.77 25.45 -1.18
C ARG A 183 -14.61 25.00 -0.33
N PHE A 184 -13.46 25.65 -0.49
CA PHE A 184 -12.31 25.46 0.39
C PHE A 184 -12.19 26.66 1.32
N VAL A 185 -12.28 26.41 2.63
CA VAL A 185 -12.27 27.42 3.68
C VAL A 185 -11.09 27.16 4.61
N GLU A 186 -10.17 28.10 4.68
CA GLU A 186 -9.07 28.07 5.66
C GLU A 186 -9.60 28.34 7.07
N LYS A 187 -9.06 27.65 8.08
CA LYS A 187 -9.31 27.88 9.51
C LYS A 187 -10.80 27.97 9.86
N GLY A 188 -11.61 27.12 9.23
CA GLY A 188 -13.06 27.07 9.40
C GLY A 188 -13.53 26.26 10.61
N LEU A 189 -12.74 25.27 11.06
CA LEU A 189 -13.09 24.45 12.22
C LEU A 189 -12.91 25.22 13.53
N THR A 190 -13.73 24.88 14.53
CA THR A 190 -13.60 25.39 15.91
C THR A 190 -12.67 24.53 16.78
N PHE A 191 -11.99 23.56 16.17
CA PHE A 191 -11.08 22.65 16.84
C PHE A 191 -10.08 22.03 15.85
N THR A 192 -8.95 21.59 16.37
CA THR A 192 -7.96 20.75 15.68
C THR A 192 -7.88 19.40 16.37
N GLY A 193 -7.16 18.44 15.78
CA GLY A 193 -6.99 17.10 16.31
C GLY A 193 -5.53 16.69 16.30
N ILE A 194 -5.02 16.24 17.44
CA ILE A 194 -3.69 15.63 17.54
C ILE A 194 -3.86 14.14 17.23
N PRO A 195 -3.19 13.59 16.19
CA PRO A 195 -3.27 12.17 15.87
C PRO A 195 -2.87 11.28 17.04
N GLU A 196 -3.62 10.21 17.26
CA GLU A 196 -3.32 9.16 18.23
C GLU A 196 -3.20 7.80 17.52
N GLU A 197 -3.86 6.76 18.04
CA GLU A 197 -3.82 5.42 17.47
C GLU A 197 -4.61 5.33 16.16
N LEU A 198 -3.95 4.80 15.12
CA LEU A 198 -4.63 4.40 13.90
C LEU A 198 -5.50 3.17 14.15
N SER A 199 -6.59 3.04 13.40
CA SER A 199 -7.39 1.84 13.49
C SER A 199 -6.60 0.61 13.06
N PRO A 200 -6.60 -0.49 13.83
CA PRO A 200 -5.93 -1.73 13.44
C PRO A 200 -6.59 -2.40 12.22
N TYR A 201 -7.82 -2.00 11.90
CA TYR A 201 -8.57 -2.50 10.74
C TYR A 201 -8.26 -1.74 9.44
N ASN A 202 -7.44 -0.67 9.48
CA ASN A 202 -7.16 0.10 8.28
C ASN A 202 -6.60 -0.78 7.15
N PRO A 203 -7.24 -0.81 5.98
CA PRO A 203 -6.73 -1.55 4.84
C PRO A 203 -5.48 -0.89 4.24
N PRO A 204 -4.71 -1.63 3.43
CA PRO A 204 -3.77 -1.01 2.51
C PRO A 204 -4.48 -0.01 1.60
N VAL A 205 -3.80 1.10 1.28
CA VAL A 205 -4.35 2.13 0.41
C VAL A 205 -4.58 1.56 -0.99
N ARG A 206 -5.77 1.83 -1.55
CA ARG A 206 -6.14 1.44 -2.90
C ARG A 206 -5.81 2.59 -3.85
N TYR A 207 -5.18 2.26 -4.98
CA TYR A 207 -4.73 3.24 -5.97
C TYR A 207 -5.69 3.27 -7.15
N ALA A 208 -5.88 4.43 -7.75
CA ALA A 208 -6.61 4.57 -8.99
C ALA A 208 -5.84 3.88 -10.14
N ALA A 209 -6.56 3.34 -11.12
CA ALA A 209 -5.95 2.58 -12.21
C ALA A 209 -4.95 3.40 -13.06
N ASN A 210 -5.12 4.73 -13.09
CA ASN A 210 -4.22 5.66 -13.78
C ASN A 210 -2.96 6.03 -12.96
N GLU A 211 -2.91 5.74 -11.66
CA GLU A 211 -1.75 6.04 -10.80
C GLU A 211 -0.60 5.03 -10.96
N LYS A 212 -0.85 3.84 -11.53
CA LYS A 212 0.16 2.82 -11.76
C LYS A 212 0.15 2.32 -13.20
N VAL A 213 1.28 2.49 -13.88
CA VAL A 213 1.60 1.77 -15.12
C VAL A 213 1.93 0.31 -14.75
N ALA A 214 1.36 -0.62 -15.51
CA ALA A 214 1.44 -2.08 -15.40
C ALA A 214 0.50 -2.73 -14.36
N HIS A 215 -0.76 -2.95 -14.78
CA HIS A 215 -1.52 -4.09 -14.27
C HIS A 215 -1.72 -5.14 -15.36
N VAL A 216 -1.57 -6.40 -14.91
CA VAL A 216 -1.96 -7.61 -15.63
C VAL A 216 -3.44 -7.49 -15.96
N ASN A 217 -3.80 -7.64 -17.24
CA ASN A 217 -5.17 -7.95 -17.61
C ASN A 217 -5.51 -9.30 -16.99
N VAL A 218 -6.16 -9.29 -15.83
CA VAL A 218 -6.70 -10.51 -15.21
C VAL A 218 -7.89 -10.90 -16.07
N SER A 219 -7.68 -11.76 -17.06
CA SER A 219 -8.78 -12.47 -17.69
C SER A 219 -9.29 -13.49 -16.67
N GLU A 220 -10.52 -13.31 -16.20
CA GLU A 220 -11.18 -14.23 -15.25
C GLU A 220 -11.38 -15.65 -15.81
N GLU A 221 -11.09 -15.90 -17.09
CA GLU A 221 -11.56 -17.09 -17.79
C GLU A 221 -10.55 -18.26 -17.85
N GLN A 222 -9.32 -18.13 -17.32
CA GLN A 222 -8.38 -19.26 -17.25
C GLN A 222 -7.76 -19.40 -15.85
N LEU A 223 -8.38 -20.27 -15.04
CA LEU A 223 -7.87 -20.70 -13.73
C LEU A 223 -6.61 -21.57 -13.90
N ASN A 224 -5.45 -20.93 -14.05
CA ASN A 224 -4.18 -21.62 -13.93
C ASN A 224 -3.80 -21.77 -12.45
N HIS A 225 -3.16 -22.88 -12.11
CA HIS A 225 -2.67 -23.15 -10.75
C HIS A 225 -1.16 -23.29 -10.76
N ALA A 226 -0.52 -22.79 -9.70
CA ALA A 226 0.88 -23.01 -9.40
C ALA A 226 0.98 -24.09 -8.30
N THR A 227 1.69 -25.19 -8.59
CA THR A 227 1.95 -26.27 -7.63
C THR A 227 3.29 -26.03 -6.94
N LEU A 228 3.28 -25.94 -5.61
CA LEU A 228 4.50 -25.84 -4.80
C LEU A 228 5.25 -27.17 -4.80
N LEU A 229 6.45 -27.17 -5.39
CA LEU A 229 7.33 -28.34 -5.49
C LEU A 229 8.28 -28.45 -4.29
N ASN A 230 8.93 -27.34 -3.93
CA ASN A 230 9.95 -27.35 -2.87
C ASN A 230 10.05 -25.98 -2.18
N THR A 231 10.53 -26.00 -0.94
CA THR A 231 10.85 -24.80 -0.17
C THR A 231 12.24 -24.94 0.42
N THR A 232 13.12 -23.98 0.10
CA THR A 232 14.45 -23.84 0.69
C THR A 232 14.40 -22.72 1.73
N LYS A 233 14.53 -23.06 3.01
CA LYS A 233 14.66 -22.07 4.09
C LYS A 233 16.02 -21.39 3.97
N LEU A 234 16.04 -20.05 3.87
CA LEU A 234 17.27 -19.26 3.78
C LEU A 234 17.59 -18.57 5.11
N THR A 235 16.55 -18.05 5.77
CA THR A 235 16.62 -17.38 7.07
C THR A 235 15.36 -17.76 7.87
N PRO A 236 15.24 -17.39 9.16
CA PRO A 236 13.99 -17.57 9.90
C PRO A 236 12.76 -16.93 9.22
N THR A 237 12.96 -15.83 8.50
CA THR A 237 11.88 -15.08 7.85
C THR A 237 11.91 -15.12 6.32
N ILE A 238 12.93 -15.68 5.67
CA ILE A 238 13.04 -15.70 4.21
C ILE A 238 13.17 -17.15 3.73
N SER A 239 12.35 -17.52 2.75
CA SER A 239 12.43 -18.82 2.06
C SER A 239 12.29 -18.64 0.56
N ARG A 240 12.93 -19.54 -0.19
CA ARG A 240 12.72 -19.69 -1.62
C ARG A 240 11.71 -20.80 -1.87
N PHE A 241 10.63 -20.49 -2.58
CA PHE A 241 9.56 -21.40 -2.95
C PHE A 241 9.66 -21.70 -4.44
N ARG A 242 9.76 -22.97 -4.79
CA ARG A 242 9.75 -23.42 -6.18
C ARG A 242 8.35 -23.88 -6.54
N PHE A 243 7.77 -23.25 -7.55
CA PHE A 243 6.46 -23.59 -8.09
C PHE A 243 6.58 -24.16 -9.50
N SER A 244 5.57 -24.90 -9.93
CA SER A 244 5.39 -25.37 -11.31
C SER A 244 3.99 -25.05 -11.82
N ILE A 245 3.88 -24.70 -13.09
CA ILE A 245 2.61 -24.44 -13.79
C ILE A 245 2.26 -25.67 -14.64
N GLU A 246 1.00 -26.11 -14.63
CA GLU A 246 0.60 -27.31 -15.37
C GLU A 246 0.66 -27.12 -16.90
N ASP A 247 0.11 -26.01 -17.40
CA ASP A 247 0.09 -25.67 -18.83
C ASP A 247 0.79 -24.31 -19.13
N PRO A 248 2.10 -24.34 -19.46
CA PRO A 248 2.83 -23.15 -19.89
C PRO A 248 2.45 -22.66 -21.29
N ALA A 249 1.67 -23.41 -22.08
CA ALA A 249 1.19 -22.93 -23.37
C ALA A 249 -0.06 -22.04 -23.20
N ALA A 250 -0.85 -22.27 -22.15
CA ALA A 250 -1.96 -21.40 -21.74
C ALA A 250 -1.49 -20.09 -21.07
N MET A 251 -0.26 -20.05 -20.55
CA MET A 251 0.33 -18.86 -19.95
C MET A 251 1.54 -18.39 -20.74
N ALA A 252 1.52 -17.17 -21.28
CA ALA A 252 2.73 -16.58 -21.88
C ALA A 252 3.93 -16.76 -20.92
N THR A 253 5.04 -17.32 -21.42
CA THR A 253 6.26 -17.50 -20.62
C THR A 253 6.61 -16.17 -19.95
N TRP A 254 6.81 -16.19 -18.64
CA TRP A 254 7.14 -14.96 -17.93
C TRP A 254 8.46 -14.42 -18.44
N LYS A 255 8.54 -13.10 -18.48
CA LYS A 255 9.72 -12.36 -18.91
C LYS A 255 10.66 -12.15 -17.73
N PRO A 256 11.98 -12.05 -17.95
CA PRO A 256 12.91 -11.63 -16.90
C PRO A 256 12.44 -10.30 -16.29
N GLY A 257 12.41 -10.25 -14.95
CA GLY A 257 11.99 -9.07 -14.18
C GLY A 257 10.51 -9.02 -13.79
N GLN A 258 9.68 -9.97 -14.26
CA GLN A 258 8.26 -10.00 -13.92
C GLN A 258 7.98 -10.59 -12.52
N TYR A 259 6.82 -10.25 -11.98
CA TYR A 259 6.23 -10.85 -10.79
C TYR A 259 5.09 -11.81 -11.14
N ALA A 260 4.90 -12.83 -10.30
CA ALA A 260 3.74 -13.72 -10.31
C ALA A 260 2.66 -13.20 -9.36
N THR A 261 1.39 -13.26 -9.77
CA THR A 261 0.24 -12.89 -8.92
C THR A 261 -0.47 -14.16 -8.44
N LEU A 262 -0.36 -14.45 -7.14
CA LEU A 262 -0.96 -15.61 -6.50
C LEU A 262 -2.15 -15.19 -5.64
N ALA A 263 -3.19 -16.01 -5.64
CA ALA A 263 -4.45 -15.73 -4.98
C ALA A 263 -4.75 -16.82 -3.94
N PHE A 264 -4.91 -16.43 -2.68
CA PHE A 264 -5.01 -17.36 -1.54
C PHE A 264 -6.40 -17.34 -0.90
N GLU A 265 -7.40 -16.76 -1.57
CA GLU A 265 -8.78 -16.63 -1.10
C GLU A 265 -9.37 -17.98 -0.69
N ASP A 266 -9.21 -19.02 -1.51
CA ASP A 266 -9.75 -20.37 -1.25
C ASP A 266 -9.24 -21.01 0.05
N TYR A 267 -8.11 -20.52 0.58
CA TYR A 267 -7.49 -21.05 1.79
C TYR A 267 -7.66 -20.17 3.01
N LEU A 268 -7.75 -18.86 2.81
CA LEU A 268 -7.65 -17.85 3.87
C LEU A 268 -8.94 -17.10 4.10
N ASP A 269 -9.80 -17.03 3.09
CA ASP A 269 -11.13 -16.46 3.23
C ASP A 269 -11.97 -17.37 4.13
N GLN A 270 -12.45 -16.79 5.22
CA GLN A 270 -13.31 -17.48 6.19
C GLN A 270 -14.75 -16.96 6.10
N GLY A 271 -15.06 -16.25 5.01
CA GLY A 271 -16.30 -15.55 4.82
C GLY A 271 -16.38 -14.27 5.64
N TYR A 272 -17.58 -13.69 5.65
CA TYR A 272 -17.82 -12.42 6.31
C TYR A 272 -17.68 -12.54 7.84
N SER A 273 -16.93 -11.61 8.42
CA SER A 273 -16.87 -11.39 9.86
C SER A 273 -17.01 -9.90 10.14
N HIS A 274 -17.92 -9.55 11.05
CA HIS A 274 -18.17 -8.15 11.36
C HIS A 274 -16.99 -7.51 12.08
N MET A 275 -16.37 -8.16 13.07
CA MET A 275 -15.16 -7.70 13.75
C MET A 275 -14.26 -8.91 14.00
N ARG A 276 -12.94 -8.71 14.02
CA ARG A 276 -11.96 -9.76 14.26
C ARG A 276 -10.75 -9.18 14.98
N ASP A 277 -10.90 -8.94 16.27
CA ASP A 277 -9.89 -8.21 17.05
C ASP A 277 -8.54 -8.94 17.14
N GLU A 278 -8.54 -10.27 17.03
CA GLU A 278 -7.32 -11.10 16.99
C GLU A 278 -6.56 -11.00 15.65
N ASP A 279 -7.23 -10.62 14.56
CA ASP A 279 -6.62 -10.43 13.23
C ASP A 279 -7.42 -9.39 12.40
N PRO A 280 -7.35 -8.10 12.79
CA PRO A 280 -8.21 -7.05 12.21
C PRO A 280 -7.96 -6.83 10.72
N GLN A 281 -6.70 -6.94 10.30
CA GLN A 281 -6.28 -6.70 8.91
C GLN A 281 -6.87 -7.73 7.95
N SER A 282 -7.13 -8.95 8.42
CA SER A 282 -7.68 -10.01 7.58
C SER A 282 -9.08 -9.73 7.01
N LEU A 283 -9.85 -8.80 7.60
CA LEU A 283 -11.18 -8.44 7.10
C LEU A 283 -11.15 -7.66 5.78
N ASN A 284 -10.02 -7.06 5.45
CA ASN A 284 -9.86 -6.22 4.26
C ASN A 284 -8.76 -6.70 3.32
N ASP A 285 -8.18 -7.87 3.62
CA ASP A 285 -7.18 -8.50 2.79
C ASP A 285 -7.87 -9.14 1.58
N ASP A 286 -7.35 -8.89 0.38
CA ASP A 286 -7.83 -9.52 -0.84
C ASP A 286 -7.18 -10.90 -1.07
N PHE A 287 -6.30 -11.31 -0.16
CA PHE A 287 -5.51 -12.54 -0.19
C PHE A 287 -4.68 -12.72 -1.47
N MET A 288 -4.55 -11.68 -2.28
CA MET A 288 -3.72 -11.67 -3.48
C MET A 288 -2.36 -11.09 -3.14
N ARG A 289 -1.30 -11.75 -3.59
CA ARG A 289 0.07 -11.24 -3.46
C ARG A 289 0.82 -11.35 -4.77
N THR A 290 1.60 -10.32 -5.04
CA THR A 290 2.52 -10.25 -6.17
C THR A 290 3.93 -10.49 -5.65
N PHE A 291 4.64 -11.45 -6.23
CA PHE A 291 6.02 -11.77 -5.86
C PHE A 291 6.90 -11.79 -7.11
N THR A 292 7.99 -11.03 -7.11
CA THR A 292 8.97 -11.05 -8.20
C THR A 292 9.49 -12.47 -8.43
N VAL A 293 9.51 -12.90 -9.68
CA VAL A 293 10.08 -14.19 -10.06
C VAL A 293 11.60 -14.09 -9.95
N SER A 294 12.16 -14.83 -8.99
CA SER A 294 13.58 -14.77 -8.61
C SER A 294 14.46 -15.78 -9.34
N SER A 295 13.88 -16.67 -10.13
CA SER A 295 14.61 -17.53 -11.08
C SER A 295 14.59 -16.93 -12.48
N PRO A 296 15.71 -17.02 -13.23
CA PRO A 296 15.69 -16.75 -14.66
C PRO A 296 14.65 -17.60 -15.39
N PRO A 297 13.93 -17.04 -16.38
CA PRO A 297 13.03 -17.83 -17.21
C PRO A 297 13.85 -18.82 -18.04
N SER A 298 13.41 -20.08 -18.07
CA SER A 298 13.93 -21.08 -18.97
C SER A 298 12.90 -21.36 -20.05
N SER A 299 13.34 -21.44 -21.31
CA SER A 299 12.47 -21.63 -22.48
C SER A 299 11.67 -22.96 -22.46
N SER A 300 12.01 -23.88 -21.56
CA SER A 300 11.34 -25.19 -21.41
C SER A 300 10.87 -25.46 -19.97
N SER A 301 11.13 -24.55 -19.02
CA SER A 301 10.83 -24.80 -17.61
C SER A 301 9.43 -24.33 -17.27
N LYS A 302 8.61 -25.27 -16.80
CA LYS A 302 7.33 -24.98 -16.12
C LYS A 302 7.55 -24.42 -14.71
N GLU A 303 8.79 -24.47 -14.23
CA GLU A 303 9.16 -24.16 -12.86
C GLU A 303 9.74 -22.76 -12.70
N PHE A 304 9.38 -22.10 -11.61
CA PHE A 304 9.90 -20.80 -11.23
C PHE A 304 10.10 -20.70 -9.71
N ASP A 305 11.08 -19.91 -9.29
CA ASP A 305 11.39 -19.66 -7.89
C ASP A 305 10.85 -18.28 -7.45
N LEU A 306 10.14 -18.23 -6.33
CA LEU A 306 9.78 -17.01 -5.62
C LEU A 306 10.59 -16.96 -4.31
N THR A 307 11.35 -15.89 -4.08
CA THR A 307 12.05 -15.68 -2.81
C THR A 307 11.25 -14.70 -1.95
N ILE A 308 10.63 -15.21 -0.90
CA ILE A 308 9.56 -14.52 -0.16
C ILE A 308 9.97 -14.33 1.29
N ARG A 309 9.72 -13.12 1.81
CA ARG A 309 9.79 -12.83 3.24
C ARG A 309 8.44 -13.13 3.90
N ARG A 310 8.48 -13.75 5.07
CA ARG A 310 7.34 -14.00 5.95
C ARG A 310 6.90 -12.69 6.60
N VAL A 311 5.92 -12.04 5.98
CA VAL A 311 5.25 -10.81 6.42
C VAL A 311 3.73 -10.92 6.20
N GLY A 312 2.97 -10.92 7.28
CA GLY A 312 1.51 -10.96 7.25
C GLY A 312 0.89 -12.32 6.93
N ARG A 313 -0.45 -12.34 6.84
CA ARG A 313 -1.28 -13.56 6.82
C ARG A 313 -0.99 -14.50 5.65
N VAL A 314 -0.95 -13.96 4.43
CA VAL A 314 -0.74 -14.76 3.21
C VAL A 314 0.62 -15.46 3.22
N THR A 315 1.70 -14.75 3.53
CA THR A 315 3.03 -15.35 3.55
C THR A 315 3.21 -16.27 4.77
N ASN A 316 2.62 -15.95 5.93
CA ASN A 316 2.57 -16.87 7.08
C ASN A 316 1.94 -18.21 6.70
N PHE A 317 0.78 -18.16 6.05
CA PHE A 317 0.09 -19.36 5.56
C PHE A 317 0.95 -20.14 4.56
N LEU A 318 1.58 -19.45 3.59
CA LEU A 318 2.46 -20.09 2.62
C LEU A 318 3.65 -20.80 3.30
N PHE A 319 4.26 -20.19 4.31
CA PHE A 319 5.34 -20.79 5.09
C PHE A 319 4.89 -22.04 5.87
N GLU A 320 3.63 -22.11 6.29
CA GLU A 320 3.06 -23.32 6.91
C GLU A 320 2.80 -24.44 5.91
N GLN A 321 2.55 -24.12 4.64
CA GLN A 321 2.26 -25.13 3.61
C GLN A 321 3.48 -26.01 3.30
N GLN A 322 4.69 -25.57 3.63
CA GLN A 322 5.91 -26.37 3.49
C GLN A 322 5.78 -27.76 4.16
N ARG A 323 5.18 -27.82 5.35
CA ARG A 323 4.98 -29.09 6.07
C ARG A 323 3.80 -29.89 5.53
N ARG A 324 2.73 -29.20 5.08
CA ARG A 324 1.48 -29.83 4.62
C ARG A 324 1.58 -30.40 3.21
N ALA A 325 2.30 -29.74 2.31
CA ALA A 325 2.51 -30.20 0.93
C ALA A 325 3.16 -31.60 0.87
N LYS A 326 4.09 -31.89 1.79
CA LYS A 326 4.73 -33.22 1.89
C LYS A 326 3.79 -34.33 2.41
N LEU A 327 2.72 -33.98 3.10
CA LEU A 327 1.82 -34.94 3.77
C LEU A 327 0.50 -35.19 3.02
N ARG A 328 0.06 -34.27 2.14
CA ARG A 328 -1.28 -34.29 1.52
C ARG A 328 -1.32 -34.25 -0.01
N GLY A 329 -0.21 -34.58 -0.68
CA GLY A 329 -0.19 -34.67 -2.15
C GLY A 329 0.07 -33.35 -2.88
N GLY A 330 0.78 -32.41 -2.25
CA GLY A 330 1.13 -31.11 -2.83
C GLY A 330 0.31 -29.93 -2.28
N PHE A 331 0.77 -28.72 -2.57
CA PHE A 331 0.02 -27.48 -2.32
C PHE A 331 -0.12 -26.75 -3.66
N GLN A 332 -1.36 -26.52 -4.09
CA GLN A 332 -1.66 -25.74 -5.29
C GLN A 332 -2.20 -24.38 -4.88
N VAL A 333 -2.03 -23.37 -5.72
CA VAL A 333 -2.59 -22.04 -5.48
C VAL A 333 -2.96 -21.41 -6.82
N PRO A 334 -4.13 -20.74 -6.94
CA PRO A 334 -4.47 -20.00 -8.14
C PRO A 334 -3.38 -18.99 -8.54
N LEU A 335 -2.96 -19.04 -9.80
CA LEU A 335 -2.00 -18.13 -10.43
C LEU A 335 -2.77 -17.26 -11.43
N LYS A 336 -2.97 -15.98 -11.09
CA LYS A 336 -3.73 -15.05 -11.92
C LYS A 336 -2.94 -14.55 -13.13
N GLY A 337 -1.61 -14.65 -13.12
CA GLY A 337 -0.77 -14.19 -14.22
C GLY A 337 0.62 -13.72 -13.80
N PHE A 338 1.42 -13.37 -14.81
CA PHE A 338 2.69 -12.66 -14.64
C PHE A 338 2.55 -11.22 -15.11
N GLY A 339 3.16 -10.29 -14.37
CA GLY A 339 3.09 -8.86 -14.63
C GLY A 339 4.39 -8.13 -14.34
N GLY A 340 4.42 -6.84 -14.64
CA GLY A 340 5.58 -5.98 -14.44
C GLY A 340 6.42 -5.80 -15.70
N GLU A 341 7.10 -4.67 -15.74
CA GLU A 341 8.00 -4.26 -16.84
C GLU A 341 9.41 -3.92 -16.33
N PHE A 342 9.70 -4.17 -15.05
CA PHE A 342 10.97 -3.82 -14.44
C PHE A 342 12.12 -4.63 -15.04
N ARG A 343 12.89 -3.98 -15.91
CA ARG A 343 13.99 -4.59 -16.65
C ARG A 343 15.22 -3.72 -16.65
N PHE A 344 16.37 -4.36 -16.50
CA PHE A 344 17.64 -3.67 -16.66
C PHE A 344 17.90 -3.39 -18.13
N ALA A 345 18.21 -2.15 -18.48
CA ALA A 345 18.57 -1.77 -19.84
C ALA A 345 19.83 -2.51 -20.28
N LYS A 346 19.84 -2.99 -21.53
CA LYS A 346 21.07 -3.44 -22.17
C LYS A 346 21.95 -2.22 -22.41
N LYS A 347 23.18 -2.24 -21.90
CA LYS A 347 24.18 -1.19 -22.10
C LYS A 347 25.19 -1.64 -23.17
N GLU A 348 25.74 -0.68 -23.89
CA GLU A 348 26.88 -0.91 -24.79
C GLU A 348 28.12 -1.37 -23.99
N ALA A 349 29.14 -1.87 -24.69
CA ALA A 349 30.37 -2.35 -24.05
C ALA A 349 31.01 -1.24 -23.19
N GLY A 350 31.20 -1.52 -21.90
CA GLY A 350 31.73 -0.56 -20.91
C GLY A 350 30.68 0.23 -20.12
N GLY A 351 29.40 0.22 -20.51
CA GLY A 351 28.34 0.87 -19.72
C GLY A 351 28.08 0.14 -18.39
N ILE A 352 27.62 0.89 -17.38
CA ILE A 352 27.38 0.39 -16.02
C ILE A 352 25.88 0.34 -15.71
N ILE A 353 25.48 -0.69 -14.97
CA ILE A 353 24.13 -0.92 -14.45
C ILE A 353 24.22 -0.88 -12.92
N PRO A 354 23.96 0.28 -12.30
CA PRO A 354 23.97 0.38 -10.85
C PRO A 354 22.60 0.01 -10.27
N ILE A 355 22.63 -0.83 -9.23
CA ILE A 355 21.44 -1.35 -8.57
C ILE A 355 21.55 -1.11 -7.07
N ILE A 356 20.49 -0.55 -6.46
CA ILE A 356 20.33 -0.52 -5.01
C ILE A 356 19.23 -1.50 -4.61
N ALA A 357 19.58 -2.53 -3.84
CA ALA A 357 18.66 -3.54 -3.35
C ALA A 357 18.60 -3.52 -1.81
N GLY A 358 17.40 -3.65 -1.25
CA GLY A 358 17.19 -3.78 0.19
C GLY A 358 16.58 -5.14 0.56
N GLY A 359 17.29 -5.96 1.34
CA GLY A 359 16.79 -7.29 1.76
C GLY A 359 16.38 -8.16 0.57
N ILE A 360 15.10 -8.55 0.52
CA ILE A 360 14.54 -9.33 -0.59
C ILE A 360 14.38 -8.55 -1.90
N GLY A 361 14.62 -7.24 -1.92
CA GLY A 361 14.65 -6.43 -3.14
C GLY A 361 15.75 -6.83 -4.15
N ILE A 362 16.58 -7.82 -3.82
CA ILE A 362 17.52 -8.46 -4.76
C ILE A 362 16.81 -9.32 -5.83
N THR A 363 15.56 -9.73 -5.59
CA THR A 363 14.86 -10.71 -6.45
C THR A 363 14.69 -10.29 -7.91
N PRO A 364 14.46 -9.02 -8.28
CA PRO A 364 14.40 -8.63 -9.69
C PRO A 364 15.74 -8.82 -10.41
N LEU A 365 16.88 -8.67 -9.71
CA LEU A 365 18.21 -8.97 -10.25
C LEU A 365 18.37 -10.47 -10.47
N LEU A 366 18.00 -11.31 -9.49
CA LEU A 366 18.15 -12.76 -9.60
C LEU A 366 17.33 -13.35 -10.78
N GLY A 367 16.12 -12.82 -11.01
CA GLY A 367 15.28 -13.21 -12.15
C GLY A 367 15.82 -12.79 -13.52
N GLN A 368 16.81 -11.90 -13.56
CA GLN A 368 17.39 -11.33 -14.79
C GLN A 368 18.87 -11.65 -14.97
N ILE A 369 19.49 -12.35 -14.02
CA ILE A 369 20.94 -12.49 -13.92
C ILE A 369 21.59 -13.13 -15.15
N ASP A 370 20.90 -14.08 -15.81
CA ASP A 370 21.39 -14.76 -17.01
C ASP A 370 21.34 -13.87 -18.27
N SER A 371 20.57 -12.78 -18.23
CA SER A 371 20.43 -11.84 -19.34
C SER A 371 21.39 -10.65 -19.26
N MET A 372 22.25 -10.59 -18.24
CA MET A 372 23.11 -9.45 -17.92
C MET A 372 24.60 -9.80 -18.00
N ASP A 373 25.41 -8.85 -18.47
CA ASP A 373 26.87 -8.90 -18.26
C ASP A 373 27.19 -8.38 -16.86
N LEU A 374 27.55 -9.29 -15.95
CA LEU A 374 27.79 -8.96 -14.54
C LEU A 374 29.08 -8.14 -14.32
N LYS A 375 29.91 -7.93 -15.34
CA LYS A 375 31.00 -6.94 -15.31
C LYS A 375 30.48 -5.50 -15.31
N GLN A 376 29.31 -5.28 -15.92
CA GLN A 376 28.63 -3.98 -15.96
C GLN A 376 27.87 -3.69 -14.65
N LEU A 377 27.68 -4.69 -13.79
CA LEU A 377 26.91 -4.52 -12.56
C LEU A 377 27.69 -3.75 -11.50
N ARG A 378 27.00 -2.86 -10.80
CA ARG A 378 27.39 -2.31 -9.49
C ARG A 378 26.21 -2.47 -8.53
N LEU A 379 26.26 -3.48 -7.69
CA LEU A 379 25.20 -3.78 -6.73
C LEU A 379 25.56 -3.23 -5.34
N LEU A 380 24.73 -2.31 -4.84
CA LEU A 380 24.70 -1.90 -3.44
C LEU A 380 23.56 -2.66 -2.75
N TRP A 381 23.90 -3.67 -1.94
CA TRP A 381 22.91 -4.53 -1.30
C TRP A 381 22.86 -4.30 0.21
N GLY A 382 21.84 -3.58 0.67
CA GLY A 382 21.57 -3.40 2.09
C GLY A 382 20.83 -4.60 2.68
N ILE A 383 21.35 -5.19 3.75
CA ILE A 383 20.71 -6.33 4.43
C ILE A 383 20.99 -6.33 5.93
N GLY A 384 20.03 -6.81 6.72
CA GLY A 384 20.23 -7.10 8.14
C GLY A 384 21.06 -8.39 8.33
N ILE A 385 21.85 -8.45 9.39
CA ILE A 385 22.66 -9.62 9.73
C ILE A 385 21.79 -10.87 10.00
N GLU A 386 20.58 -10.68 10.50
CA GLU A 386 19.57 -11.73 10.69
C GLU A 386 19.16 -12.44 9.39
N ASP A 387 19.42 -11.80 8.24
CA ASP A 387 19.10 -12.33 6.92
C ASP A 387 20.35 -12.72 6.09
N ILE A 388 21.52 -12.82 6.72
CA ILE A 388 22.78 -13.15 6.03
C ILE A 388 22.72 -14.49 5.27
N GLY A 389 21.85 -15.41 5.67
CA GLY A 389 21.61 -16.66 4.95
C GLY A 389 21.13 -16.46 3.51
N LEU A 390 20.40 -15.37 3.22
CA LEU A 390 20.02 -15.00 1.85
C LEU A 390 21.25 -14.64 1.01
N VAL A 391 22.18 -13.86 1.56
CA VAL A 391 23.45 -13.51 0.90
C VAL A 391 24.27 -14.77 0.62
N ALA A 392 24.45 -15.61 1.65
CA ALA A 392 25.25 -16.82 1.55
C ALA A 392 24.74 -17.75 0.44
N ASP A 393 23.42 -17.95 0.36
CA ASP A 393 22.81 -18.74 -0.71
C ASP A 393 22.95 -18.08 -2.09
N THR A 394 22.72 -16.76 -2.19
CA THR A 394 22.85 -16.02 -3.44
C THR A 394 24.27 -16.09 -4.00
N LEU A 395 25.31 -15.83 -3.19
CA LEU A 395 26.70 -15.88 -3.64
C LEU A 395 27.16 -17.31 -3.94
N LYS A 396 26.61 -18.31 -3.24
CA LYS A 396 26.87 -19.72 -3.57
C LYS A 396 26.30 -20.10 -4.95
N ARG A 397 25.10 -19.62 -5.27
CA ARG A 397 24.45 -19.86 -6.57
C ARG A 397 25.07 -19.05 -7.71
N TYR A 398 25.53 -17.84 -7.40
CA TYR A 398 26.05 -16.89 -8.37
C TYR A 398 27.40 -16.32 -7.90
N PRO A 399 28.48 -17.12 -7.88
CA PRO A 399 29.79 -16.70 -7.38
C PRO A 399 30.37 -15.47 -8.08
N GLN A 400 29.97 -15.24 -9.33
CA GLN A 400 30.38 -14.11 -10.13
C GLN A 400 29.88 -12.74 -9.61
N LEU A 401 28.84 -12.72 -8.76
CA LEU A 401 28.34 -11.49 -8.12
C LEU A 401 29.35 -10.90 -7.12
N VAL A 402 30.27 -11.71 -6.60
CA VAL A 402 31.29 -11.28 -5.61
C VAL A 402 32.05 -10.04 -6.08
N ARG A 403 32.35 -9.95 -7.39
CA ARG A 403 33.16 -8.86 -7.97
C ARG A 403 32.40 -7.56 -8.18
N SER A 404 31.08 -7.61 -8.22
CA SER A 404 30.21 -6.47 -8.54
C SER A 404 29.31 -6.05 -7.39
N THR A 405 29.44 -6.69 -6.22
CA THR A 405 28.56 -6.46 -5.06
C THR A 405 29.31 -5.83 -3.89
N THR A 406 28.73 -4.77 -3.34
CA THR A 406 29.04 -4.28 -1.99
C THR A 406 27.85 -4.54 -1.09
N ILE A 407 28.07 -5.28 -0.01
CA ILE A 407 27.05 -5.60 0.98
C ILE A 407 27.12 -4.57 2.10
N PHE A 408 25.98 -3.94 2.40
CA PHE A 408 25.82 -3.00 3.50
C PHE A 408 25.06 -3.70 4.62
N LEU A 409 25.81 -4.20 5.58
CA LEU A 409 25.31 -5.07 6.64
C LEU A 409 24.94 -4.23 7.87
N SER A 410 23.67 -4.29 8.27
CA SER A 410 23.16 -3.63 9.48
C SER A 410 22.83 -4.63 10.59
N GLY A 411 22.86 -4.18 11.84
CA GLY A 411 22.63 -4.99 13.04
C GLY A 411 23.95 -5.37 13.74
N GLU A 412 23.85 -5.83 14.98
CA GLU A 412 24.98 -6.17 15.83
C GLU A 412 25.21 -7.69 15.91
N ASP A 413 26.48 -8.11 15.95
CA ASP A 413 26.85 -9.53 16.02
C ASP A 413 26.42 -10.19 17.34
N ALA A 414 26.22 -9.41 18.39
CA ALA A 414 25.81 -9.90 19.71
C ALA A 414 24.35 -10.41 19.73
N ASP A 415 23.52 -9.94 18.79
CA ASP A 415 22.08 -10.19 18.77
C ASP A 415 21.66 -11.30 17.79
N VAL A 416 22.63 -12.02 17.20
CA VAL A 416 22.37 -13.05 16.18
C VAL A 416 22.78 -14.45 16.63
N GLU A 417 22.08 -15.47 16.13
CA GLU A 417 22.39 -16.85 16.48
C GLU A 417 23.73 -17.32 15.85
N LEU A 418 24.29 -18.37 16.43
CA LEU A 418 25.59 -18.93 16.05
C LEU A 418 25.66 -19.39 14.58
N ASP A 419 24.54 -19.81 14.01
CA ASP A 419 24.49 -20.30 12.63
C ASP A 419 24.56 -19.14 11.62
N GLU A 420 23.95 -17.99 11.90
CA GLU A 420 24.09 -16.76 11.13
C GLU A 420 25.54 -16.26 11.15
N LEU A 421 26.22 -16.29 12.30
CA LEU A 421 27.64 -15.92 12.39
C LEU A 421 28.54 -16.86 11.56
N ARG A 422 28.23 -18.16 11.53
CA ARG A 422 28.93 -19.12 10.65
C ARG A 422 28.67 -18.84 9.17
N LEU A 423 27.45 -18.46 8.81
CA LEU A 423 27.11 -18.08 7.44
C LEU A 423 27.81 -16.78 7.05
N LEU A 424 27.86 -15.79 7.94
CA LEU A 424 28.60 -14.55 7.74
C LEU A 424 30.08 -14.82 7.47
N ARG A 425 30.72 -15.73 8.23
CA ARG A 425 32.10 -16.12 7.97
C ARG A 425 32.27 -16.69 6.56
N LYS A 426 31.37 -17.58 6.11
CA LYS A 426 31.39 -18.11 4.74
C LYS A 426 31.22 -17.01 3.69
N VAL A 427 30.39 -15.99 3.97
CA VAL A 427 30.23 -14.83 3.08
C VAL A 427 31.53 -14.04 3.01
N VAL A 428 32.17 -13.75 4.14
CA VAL A 428 33.47 -13.07 4.20
C VAL A 428 34.53 -13.85 3.42
N ASP A 429 34.56 -15.17 3.56
CA ASP A 429 35.51 -16.06 2.88
C ASP A 429 35.34 -16.05 1.35
N THR A 430 34.21 -15.57 0.81
CA THR A 430 34.05 -15.37 -0.64
C THR A 430 34.88 -14.20 -1.18
N GLY A 431 35.32 -13.28 -0.31
CA GLY A 431 36.01 -12.05 -0.69
C GLY A 431 35.08 -10.93 -1.18
N VAL A 432 33.76 -11.07 -1.03
CA VAL A 432 32.81 -10.00 -1.33
C VAL A 432 33.05 -8.78 -0.44
N LYS A 433 32.87 -7.57 -0.98
CA LYS A 433 33.02 -6.36 -0.20
C LYS A 433 31.87 -6.23 0.80
N ILE A 434 32.18 -6.00 2.08
CA ILE A 434 31.20 -5.81 3.15
C ILE A 434 31.51 -4.52 3.91
N GLU A 435 30.47 -3.69 4.10
CA GLU A 435 30.48 -2.46 4.87
C GLU A 435 29.53 -2.63 6.06
N ARG A 436 30.01 -2.43 7.30
CA ARG A 436 29.21 -2.57 8.55
C ARG A 436 28.41 -1.31 8.86
N ARG A 437 27.56 -0.90 7.92
CA ARG A 437 26.69 0.28 8.02
C ARG A 437 25.59 0.19 6.96
N ARG A 438 24.61 1.09 7.03
CA ARG A 438 23.63 1.26 5.95
C ARG A 438 24.24 1.99 4.75
N VAL A 439 23.65 1.77 3.57
CA VAL A 439 23.94 2.53 2.35
C VAL A 439 23.71 4.02 2.62
N SER A 440 24.58 4.86 2.10
CA SER A 440 24.53 6.31 2.24
C SER A 440 24.66 7.01 0.89
N GLU A 441 24.38 8.31 0.87
CA GLU A 441 24.57 9.16 -0.30
C GLU A 441 26.00 9.08 -0.88
N ALA A 442 27.01 8.98 -0.02
CA ALA A 442 28.41 8.89 -0.43
C ALA A 442 28.70 7.64 -1.29
N ASP A 443 28.02 6.52 -1.05
CA ASP A 443 28.19 5.29 -1.84
C ASP A 443 27.62 5.44 -3.25
N VAL A 444 26.51 6.15 -3.36
CA VAL A 444 25.84 6.47 -4.63
C VAL A 444 26.64 7.51 -5.40
N ALA A 445 27.09 8.57 -4.72
CA ALA A 445 27.95 9.61 -5.29
C ALA A 445 29.24 9.01 -5.86
N LYS A 446 29.88 8.09 -5.12
CA LYS A 446 31.08 7.40 -5.58
C LYS A 446 30.88 6.69 -6.92
N ILE A 447 29.80 5.91 -7.08
CA ILE A 447 29.51 5.24 -8.36
C ILE A 447 29.22 6.28 -9.46
N ASN A 448 28.52 7.36 -9.14
CA ASN A 448 28.26 8.41 -10.12
C ASN A 448 29.55 9.08 -10.62
N GLU A 449 30.51 9.31 -9.73
CA GLU A 449 31.81 9.93 -10.03
C GLU A 449 32.76 8.98 -10.79
N GLU A 450 32.84 7.72 -10.36
CA GLU A 450 33.76 6.73 -10.94
C GLU A 450 33.26 6.16 -12.28
N ASP A 451 31.96 5.91 -12.41
CA ASP A 451 31.38 5.15 -13.51
C ASP A 451 30.49 6.00 -14.45
N GLY A 452 30.21 7.28 -14.12
CA GLY A 452 29.49 8.21 -15.00
C GLY A 452 28.07 7.75 -15.35
N VAL A 453 27.21 7.57 -14.34
CA VAL A 453 25.89 6.92 -14.53
C VAL A 453 24.70 7.90 -14.52
N ASP A 454 23.87 7.81 -15.56
CA ASP A 454 22.65 8.62 -15.74
C ASP A 454 21.35 7.93 -15.29
N GLU A 455 21.37 6.61 -15.14
CA GLU A 455 20.19 5.79 -14.85
C GLU A 455 20.46 4.77 -13.75
N TRP A 456 19.65 4.80 -12.70
CA TRP A 456 19.73 3.90 -11.56
C TRP A 456 18.53 2.97 -11.48
N TYR A 457 18.77 1.76 -10.98
CA TYR A 457 17.74 0.80 -10.66
C TYR A 457 17.64 0.60 -9.15
N MET A 458 16.43 0.59 -8.60
CA MET A 458 16.27 0.25 -7.18
C MET A 458 15.07 -0.64 -6.89
N CYS A 459 15.23 -1.46 -5.87
CA CYS A 459 14.15 -2.20 -5.26
C CYS A 459 14.42 -2.25 -3.75
N VAL A 460 13.78 -1.35 -3.01
CA VAL A 460 14.03 -1.09 -1.58
C VAL A 460 12.74 -0.90 -0.81
N GLY A 461 12.80 -0.99 0.53
CA GLY A 461 11.65 -0.72 1.38
C GLY A 461 11.26 0.77 1.40
N PRO A 462 9.99 1.11 1.76
CA PRO A 462 9.45 2.47 1.66
C PRO A 462 10.27 3.54 2.40
N ARG A 463 10.81 3.19 3.58
CA ARG A 463 11.64 4.12 4.39
C ARG A 463 12.92 4.55 3.68
N LEU A 464 13.57 3.65 2.96
CA LEU A 464 14.82 3.95 2.26
C LEU A 464 14.58 4.61 0.90
N LYS A 465 13.46 4.30 0.25
CA LYS A 465 13.08 4.83 -1.07
C LYS A 465 13.13 6.36 -1.12
N GLY A 466 12.50 7.04 -0.16
CA GLY A 466 12.45 8.51 -0.13
C GLY A 466 13.85 9.13 -0.02
N SER A 467 14.75 8.53 0.75
CA SER A 467 16.14 9.00 0.86
C SER A 467 16.90 8.81 -0.45
N ILE A 468 16.76 7.64 -1.10
CA ILE A 468 17.43 7.35 -2.37
C ILE A 468 16.95 8.29 -3.49
N LEU A 469 15.64 8.56 -3.57
CA LEU A 469 15.10 9.49 -4.57
C LEU A 469 15.68 10.90 -4.38
N ASN A 470 15.91 11.33 -3.14
CA ASN A 470 16.58 12.60 -2.86
C ASN A 470 18.06 12.58 -3.26
N TRP A 471 18.80 11.50 -2.95
CA TRP A 471 20.21 11.36 -3.33
C TRP A 471 20.42 11.32 -4.86
N LEU A 472 19.43 10.81 -5.59
CA LEU A 472 19.44 10.68 -7.05
C LEU A 472 18.66 11.81 -7.75
N ALA A 473 18.41 12.93 -7.06
CA ALA A 473 17.75 14.08 -7.66
C ALA A 473 18.46 14.51 -8.97
N GLY A 474 17.67 14.68 -10.03
CA GLY A 474 18.18 15.01 -11.37
C GLY A 474 18.66 13.82 -12.22
N ARG A 475 18.57 12.57 -11.73
CA ARG A 475 18.86 11.36 -12.51
C ARG A 475 17.61 10.56 -12.81
N ARG A 476 17.68 9.71 -13.84
CA ARG A 476 16.61 8.76 -14.12
C ARG A 476 16.69 7.60 -13.11
N VAL A 477 15.59 7.31 -12.44
CA VAL A 477 15.51 6.18 -11.50
C VAL A 477 14.35 5.27 -11.90
N VAL A 478 14.67 4.02 -12.20
CA VAL A 478 13.71 2.95 -12.46
C VAL A 478 13.58 2.14 -11.18
N TYR A 479 12.37 1.95 -10.66
CA TYR A 479 12.20 1.23 -9.40
C TYR A 479 10.97 0.33 -9.37
N GLU A 480 11.05 -0.72 -8.55
CA GLU A 480 9.91 -1.50 -8.09
C GLU A 480 9.76 -1.38 -6.57
N ASP A 481 8.50 -1.32 -6.12
CA ASP A 481 8.14 -1.27 -4.72
C ASP A 481 7.69 -2.65 -4.22
N PHE A 482 8.24 -3.11 -3.11
CA PHE A 482 7.69 -4.22 -2.32
C PHE A 482 7.14 -3.71 -0.99
N GLY A 483 6.16 -2.81 -1.06
CA GLY A 483 5.32 -2.49 0.10
C GLY A 483 4.35 -3.64 0.32
N TYR A 484 4.58 -4.48 1.33
CA TYR A 484 3.63 -5.50 1.79
C TYR A 484 2.81 -4.98 2.96
#